data_AF-A0A966K5U5-F1
#
_entry.id   AF-A0A966K5U5-F1
#
_cell.length_a   1.000
_cell.length_b   1.000
_cell.length_c   1.000
_cell.angle_alpha   90.00
_cell.angle_beta   90.00
_cell.angle_gamma   90.00
#
_symmetry.space_group_name_H-M   'P 1'
#
loop_
_entity.id
_entity.type
_entity.pdbx_description
1 polymer ?
#
loop_
_entity_poly.entity_id
_entity_poly.type
_entity_poly.pdbx_seq_one_letter_code
_entity_poly.pdbx_strand_id
1 'polypeptide(L)'
;MTYFKRFLIVFICGITQIFYAAYLLLNLFGYNIDWHISNHDLFMFIPGVLVFVGSGILTVSYYLGDKKINNILYDEYTALRYYKIASIGYVLNGIGIFVLFSIQDWANWSFQNANNMIYQIAAFAWLIFGVLLTIFAIGDYKEYKNG
;
A
#
# COMPACT_ATOMS: atom_id res chain seq x y z
N MET A 1 -15.87 5.13 14.83
CA MET A 1 -14.42 4.84 14.74
C MET A 1 -13.66 5.82 15.62
N THR A 2 -12.43 5.53 16.08
CA THR A 2 -11.54 6.53 16.71
C THR A 2 -10.25 6.65 15.91
N TYR A 3 -9.46 7.72 16.12
CA TYR A 3 -8.16 7.88 15.47
C TYR A 3 -7.25 6.67 15.67
N PHE A 4 -7.16 6.15 16.90
CA PHE A 4 -6.36 4.96 17.19
C PHE A 4 -6.84 3.70 16.44
N LYS A 5 -8.16 3.47 16.36
CA LYS A 5 -8.70 2.32 15.62
C LYS A 5 -8.47 2.45 14.12
N ARG A 6 -8.64 3.65 13.54
CA ARG A 6 -8.32 3.91 12.13
C ARG A 6 -6.83 3.71 11.86
N PHE A 7 -5.97 4.25 12.74
CA PHE A 7 -4.53 4.02 12.71
C PHE A 7 -4.22 2.53 12.63
N LEU A 8 -4.72 1.70 13.55
CA LEU A 8 -4.43 0.26 13.57
C LEU A 8 -4.83 -0.42 12.26
N ILE A 9 -6.05 -0.15 11.77
CA ILE A 9 -6.54 -0.76 10.52
C ILE A 9 -5.64 -0.37 9.34
N VAL A 10 -5.42 0.93 9.15
CA VAL A 10 -4.66 1.46 8.00
C VAL A 10 -3.18 1.08 8.08
N PHE A 11 -2.60 1.10 9.28
CA PHE A 11 -1.20 0.76 9.52
C PHE A 11 -0.92 -0.71 9.25
N ILE A 12 -1.78 -1.62 9.73
CA ILE A 12 -1.65 -3.06 9.46
C ILE A 12 -1.74 -3.32 7.95
N CYS A 13 -2.71 -2.71 7.27
CA CYS A 13 -2.82 -2.82 5.81
C CYS A 13 -1.53 -2.33 5.11
N GLY A 14 -1.04 -1.16 5.49
CA GLY A 14 0.16 -0.55 4.91
C GLY A 14 1.42 -1.38 5.12
N ILE A 15 1.70 -1.82 6.36
CA ILE A 15 2.89 -2.59 6.67
C ILE A 15 2.88 -3.97 6.01
N THR A 16 1.77 -4.69 6.07
CA THR A 16 1.67 -6.01 5.43
C THR A 16 1.90 -5.90 3.92
N GLN A 17 1.38 -4.84 3.30
CA GLN A 17 1.60 -4.55 1.90
C GLN A 17 3.06 -4.20 1.57
N ILE A 18 3.75 -3.40 2.40
CA ILE A 18 5.18 -3.09 2.22
C ILE A 18 6.01 -4.36 2.24
N PHE A 19 5.86 -5.20 3.27
CA PHE A 19 6.67 -6.41 3.42
C PHE A 19 6.46 -7.38 2.26
N TYR A 20 5.20 -7.60 1.87
CA TYR A 20 4.88 -8.47 0.75
C TYR A 20 5.42 -7.93 -0.58
N ALA A 21 5.21 -6.64 -0.86
CA ALA A 21 5.65 -6.03 -2.11
C ALA A 21 7.18 -5.99 -2.23
N ALA A 22 7.88 -5.66 -1.14
CA ALA A 22 9.34 -5.67 -1.08
C ALA A 22 9.89 -7.09 -1.30
N TYR A 23 9.29 -8.09 -0.66
CA TYR A 23 9.62 -9.49 -0.87
C TYR A 23 9.48 -9.90 -2.34
N LEU A 24 8.33 -9.60 -2.95
CA LEU A 24 8.05 -9.94 -4.34
C LEU A 24 9.02 -9.24 -5.31
N LEU A 25 9.32 -7.96 -5.09
CA LEU A 25 10.29 -7.23 -5.91
C LEU A 25 11.68 -7.84 -5.81
N LEU A 26 12.17 -8.15 -4.60
CA LEU A 26 13.48 -8.75 -4.42
C LEU A 26 13.57 -10.11 -5.15
N ASN A 27 12.53 -10.93 -5.06
CA ASN A 27 12.50 -12.20 -5.79
C ASN A 27 12.52 -11.99 -7.31
N LEU A 28 11.71 -11.04 -7.83
CA LEU A 28 11.67 -10.69 -9.25
C LEU A 28 12.96 -10.06 -9.77
N PHE A 29 13.82 -9.54 -8.88
CA PHE A 29 15.17 -9.06 -9.21
C PHE A 29 16.25 -10.15 -9.09
N GLY A 30 15.87 -11.40 -8.78
CA GLY A 30 16.78 -12.53 -8.69
C GLY A 30 17.50 -12.67 -7.34
N TYR A 31 17.05 -11.94 -6.31
CA TYR A 31 17.47 -12.24 -4.95
C TYR A 31 16.68 -13.48 -4.49
N ASN A 32 17.35 -14.62 -4.37
CA ASN A 32 16.76 -15.91 -3.99
C ASN A 32 16.29 -15.91 -2.51
N ILE A 33 15.17 -15.23 -2.22
CA ILE A 33 14.53 -15.16 -0.90
C ILE A 33 13.41 -16.22 -0.77
N ASP A 34 13.33 -17.16 -1.71
CA ASP A 34 12.32 -18.23 -1.77
C ASP A 34 12.29 -19.14 -0.52
N TRP A 35 13.33 -19.10 0.32
CA TRP A 35 13.52 -20.06 1.42
C TRP A 35 12.63 -19.84 2.66
N HIS A 36 11.74 -18.84 2.68
CA HIS A 36 10.95 -18.52 3.89
C HIS A 36 9.44 -18.47 3.73
N ILE A 37 8.88 -18.60 2.51
CA ILE A 37 7.43 -18.53 2.28
C ILE A 37 6.97 -19.74 1.47
N SER A 38 6.75 -20.87 2.14
CA SER A 38 6.40 -22.16 1.53
C SER A 38 5.02 -22.21 0.83
N ASN A 39 4.19 -21.16 0.93
CA ASN A 39 2.84 -21.09 0.35
C ASN A 39 2.58 -19.76 -0.39
N HIS A 40 3.44 -19.41 -1.36
CA HIS A 40 3.37 -18.14 -2.11
C HIS A 40 1.94 -17.74 -2.53
N ASP A 41 1.13 -18.67 -3.03
CA ASP A 41 -0.27 -18.42 -3.46
C ASP A 41 -1.17 -17.91 -2.33
N LEU A 42 -1.01 -18.43 -1.11
CA LEU A 42 -1.82 -18.03 0.04
C LEU A 42 -1.37 -16.65 0.57
N PHE A 43 -0.06 -16.39 0.54
CA PHE A 43 0.50 -15.13 1.04
C PHE A 43 0.26 -13.94 0.10
N MET A 44 0.13 -14.17 -1.21
CA MET A 44 -0.28 -13.14 -2.17
C MET A 44 -1.66 -12.53 -1.84
N PHE A 45 -2.54 -13.33 -1.23
CA PHE A 45 -3.92 -12.94 -0.99
C PHE A 45 -4.10 -12.10 0.30
N ILE A 46 -3.19 -12.24 1.26
CA ILE A 46 -3.30 -11.61 2.59
C ILE A 46 -3.35 -10.07 2.52
N PRO A 47 -2.42 -9.37 1.83
CA PRO A 47 -2.50 -7.91 1.72
C PRO A 47 -3.80 -7.45 1.03
N GLY A 48 -4.24 -8.17 0.01
CA GLY A 48 -5.48 -7.88 -0.72
C GLY A 48 -6.72 -7.99 0.16
N VAL A 49 -6.85 -9.08 0.93
CA VAL A 49 -7.96 -9.26 1.87
C VAL A 49 -7.93 -8.21 2.96
N LEU A 50 -6.77 -7.88 3.51
CA LEU A 50 -6.64 -6.86 4.54
C LEU A 50 -7.10 -5.49 4.04
N VAL A 51 -6.65 -5.08 2.85
CA VAL A 51 -7.08 -3.81 2.25
C VAL A 51 -8.59 -3.82 1.97
N PHE A 52 -9.13 -4.93 1.45
CA PHE A 52 -10.55 -5.05 1.15
C PHE A 52 -11.42 -4.96 2.42
N VAL A 53 -11.11 -5.78 3.43
CA VAL A 53 -11.82 -5.81 4.71
C VAL A 53 -11.64 -4.48 5.46
N GLY A 54 -10.42 -3.95 5.51
CA GLY A 54 -10.11 -2.67 6.13
C GLY A 54 -10.90 -1.52 5.50
N SER A 55 -10.95 -1.47 4.16
CA SER A 55 -11.76 -0.48 3.43
C SER A 55 -13.24 -0.63 3.75
N GLY A 56 -13.77 -1.86 3.74
CA GLY A 56 -15.16 -2.13 4.10
C GLY A 56 -15.52 -1.66 5.51
N ILE A 57 -14.67 -1.95 6.50
CA ILE A 57 -14.87 -1.48 7.89
C ILE A 57 -14.88 0.04 7.96
N LEU A 58 -13.95 0.72 7.26
CA LEU A 58 -13.87 2.18 7.25
C LEU A 58 -15.11 2.80 6.58
N THR A 59 -15.56 2.25 5.45
CA THR A 59 -16.76 2.69 4.74
C THR A 59 -18.01 2.52 5.59
N VAL A 60 -18.20 1.34 6.18
CA VAL A 60 -19.33 1.07 7.07
C VAL A 60 -19.31 2.02 8.27
N SER A 61 -18.14 2.23 8.88
CA SER A 61 -18.04 3.17 10.00
C SER A 61 -18.30 4.62 9.60
N TYR A 62 -17.99 5.01 8.37
CA TYR A 62 -18.26 6.36 7.87
C TYR A 62 -19.75 6.61 7.70
N TYR A 63 -20.49 5.67 7.11
CA TYR A 63 -21.91 5.84 6.82
C TYR A 63 -22.83 5.52 8.01
N LEU A 64 -22.48 4.51 8.81
CA LEU A 64 -23.33 4.03 9.92
C LEU A 64 -22.86 4.50 11.30
N GLY A 65 -21.70 5.18 11.37
CA GLY A 65 -21.14 5.67 12.63
C GLY A 65 -21.73 7.00 13.10
N ASP A 66 -21.25 7.46 14.25
CA ASP A 66 -21.59 8.77 14.80
C ASP A 66 -21.07 9.90 13.90
N LYS A 67 -21.99 10.75 13.42
CA LYS A 67 -21.68 11.88 12.53
C LYS A 67 -20.69 12.87 13.13
N LYS A 68 -20.78 13.16 14.43
CA LYS A 68 -19.89 14.11 15.10
C LYS A 68 -18.46 13.58 15.12
N ILE A 69 -18.30 12.28 15.42
CA ILE A 69 -16.99 11.63 15.41
C ILE A 69 -16.44 11.53 13.98
N ASN A 70 -17.29 11.22 13.00
CA ASN A 70 -16.87 11.13 11.60
C ASN A 70 -16.46 12.50 11.02
N ASN A 71 -17.13 13.58 11.39
CA ASN A 71 -16.74 14.93 10.97
C ASN A 71 -15.36 15.33 11.49
N ILE A 72 -14.98 14.87 12.69
CA ILE A 72 -13.64 15.09 13.24
C ILE A 72 -12.62 14.24 12.50
N LEU A 73 -12.92 12.95 12.28
CA LEU A 73 -12.00 12.02 11.62
C LEU A 73 -11.72 12.36 10.16
N TYR A 74 -12.71 12.85 9.43
CA TYR A 74 -12.64 13.10 7.99
C TYR A 74 -12.76 14.59 7.67
N ASP A 75 -12.12 15.40 8.51
CA ASP A 75 -12.05 16.85 8.37
C ASP A 75 -11.18 17.30 7.19
N GLU A 76 -11.17 18.62 6.95
CA GLU A 76 -10.41 19.23 5.86
C GLU A 76 -8.90 18.99 5.98
N TYR A 77 -8.38 18.95 7.21
CA TYR A 77 -6.97 18.64 7.46
C TYR A 77 -6.61 17.21 7.05
N THR A 78 -7.46 16.23 7.38
CA THR A 78 -7.30 14.84 6.95
C THR A 78 -7.37 14.71 5.44
N ALA A 79 -8.30 15.42 4.79
CA ALA A 79 -8.42 15.46 3.34
C ALA A 79 -7.15 16.04 2.68
N LEU A 80 -6.66 17.17 3.18
CA LEU A 80 -5.42 17.79 2.69
C LEU A 80 -4.21 16.84 2.84
N ARG A 81 -4.11 16.15 3.98
CA ARG A 81 -3.06 15.15 4.21
C ARG A 81 -3.15 14.01 3.19
N TYR A 82 -4.35 13.49 2.92
CA TYR A 82 -4.57 12.48 1.90
C TYR A 82 -4.13 12.97 0.51
N TYR A 83 -4.53 14.18 0.11
CA TYR A 83 -4.15 14.77 -1.18
C TYR A 83 -2.63 14.92 -1.34
N LYS A 84 -1.93 15.41 -0.30
CA LYS A 84 -0.46 15.55 -0.31
C LYS A 84 0.25 14.20 -0.46
N ILE A 85 -0.22 13.19 0.26
CA ILE A 85 0.37 11.84 0.19
C ILE A 85 0.07 11.22 -1.17
N ALA A 86 -1.14 11.38 -1.70
CA ALA A 86 -1.52 10.86 -3.01
C ALA A 86 -0.71 11.50 -4.15
N SER A 87 -0.45 12.81 -4.11
CA SER A 87 0.37 13.48 -5.13
C SER A 87 1.82 13.01 -5.11
N ILE A 88 2.42 12.83 -3.92
CA ILE A 88 3.73 12.20 -3.76
C ILE A 88 3.71 10.78 -4.34
N GLY A 89 2.67 10.00 -4.01
CA GLY A 89 2.45 8.67 -4.54
C GLY A 89 2.41 8.60 -6.06
N TYR A 90 1.73 9.55 -6.70
CA TYR A 90 1.64 9.64 -8.16
C TYR A 90 3.02 9.87 -8.79
N VAL A 91 3.80 10.79 -8.24
CA VAL A 91 5.17 11.07 -8.72
C VAL A 91 6.08 9.87 -8.53
N LEU A 92 6.06 9.23 -7.35
CA LEU A 92 6.88 8.05 -7.07
C LEU A 92 6.53 6.87 -7.99
N ASN A 93 5.23 6.65 -8.26
CA ASN A 93 4.78 5.65 -9.22
C ASN A 93 5.32 5.93 -10.62
N GLY A 94 5.19 7.16 -11.11
CA GLY A 94 5.69 7.54 -12.44
C GLY A 94 7.20 7.34 -12.59
N ILE A 95 7.99 7.81 -11.61
CA ILE A 95 9.45 7.63 -11.61
C ILE A 95 9.82 6.15 -11.57
N GLY A 96 9.20 5.37 -10.68
CA GLY A 96 9.57 3.96 -10.54
C GLY A 96 9.15 3.10 -11.74
N ILE A 97 7.98 3.35 -12.34
CA ILE A 97 7.60 2.69 -13.61
C ILE A 97 8.62 3.01 -14.70
N PHE A 98 9.06 4.27 -14.81
CA PHE A 98 10.09 4.65 -15.77
C PHE A 98 11.42 3.93 -15.52
N VAL A 99 11.86 3.82 -14.27
CA VAL A 99 13.08 3.07 -13.91
C VAL A 99 12.92 1.58 -14.24
N LEU A 100 11.81 0.95 -13.83
CA LEU A 100 11.53 -0.46 -14.12
C LEU A 100 11.51 -0.73 -15.62
N PHE A 101 10.94 0.16 -16.42
CA PHE A 101 10.95 0.06 -17.88
C PHE A 101 12.37 0.22 -18.46
N SER A 102 13.17 1.14 -17.91
CA SER A 102 14.51 1.46 -18.42
C SER A 102 15.54 0.37 -18.17
N ILE A 103 15.36 -0.44 -17.13
CA ILE A 103 16.29 -1.54 -16.80
C ILE A 103 15.99 -2.85 -17.55
N GLN A 104 14.93 -2.90 -18.36
CA GLN A 104 14.58 -4.10 -19.12
C GLN A 104 15.58 -4.35 -20.25
N ASP A 105 15.87 -5.62 -20.51
CA ASP A 105 16.65 -6.03 -21.69
C ASP A 105 15.75 -6.07 -22.93
N TRP A 106 15.65 -4.91 -23.58
CA TRP A 106 14.89 -4.73 -24.82
C TRP A 106 15.46 -5.49 -26.01
N ALA A 107 16.75 -5.82 -25.99
CA ALA A 107 17.39 -6.58 -27.07
C ALA A 107 16.98 -8.06 -27.04
N ASN A 108 16.68 -8.60 -25.85
CA ASN A 108 16.24 -9.98 -25.64
C ASN A 108 14.80 -10.05 -25.09
N TRP A 109 13.86 -9.36 -25.73
CA TRP A 109 12.47 -9.34 -25.30
C TRP A 109 11.79 -10.70 -25.47
N SER A 110 11.14 -11.19 -24.41
CA SER A 110 10.41 -12.46 -24.40
C SER A 110 9.09 -12.34 -23.64
N PHE A 111 8.17 -13.27 -23.86
CA PHE A 111 6.91 -13.32 -23.12
C PHE A 111 7.13 -13.46 -21.60
N GLN A 112 8.17 -14.19 -21.20
CA GLN A 112 8.54 -14.31 -19.79
C GLN A 112 9.00 -12.98 -19.21
N ASN A 113 9.84 -12.23 -19.95
CA ASN A 113 10.32 -10.91 -19.51
C ASN A 113 9.16 -9.91 -19.42
N ALA A 114 8.22 -9.95 -20.37
CA ALA A 114 7.00 -9.15 -20.33
C ALA A 114 6.16 -9.45 -19.07
N ASN A 115 5.97 -10.73 -18.75
CA ASN A 115 5.22 -11.17 -17.57
C ASN A 115 5.91 -10.73 -16.27
N ASN A 116 7.24 -10.92 -16.18
CA ASN A 116 8.03 -10.46 -15.04
C ASN A 116 7.93 -8.94 -14.86
N MET A 117 7.98 -8.17 -15.94
CA MET A 117 7.83 -6.71 -15.89
C MET A 117 6.45 -6.29 -15.34
N ILE A 118 5.37 -6.97 -15.74
CA ILE A 118 4.02 -6.73 -15.20
C ILE A 118 4.00 -6.97 -13.68
N TYR A 119 4.59 -8.07 -13.21
CA TYR A 119 4.68 -8.35 -11.78
C TYR A 119 5.56 -7.34 -11.04
N GLN A 120 6.66 -6.88 -11.64
CA GLN A 120 7.52 -5.85 -11.05
C GLN A 120 6.76 -4.52 -10.90
N ILE A 121 6.02 -4.10 -11.93
CA ILE A 121 5.21 -2.88 -11.89
C ILE A 121 4.11 -3.00 -10.83
N ALA A 122 3.41 -4.14 -10.79
CA ALA A 122 2.38 -4.38 -9.80
C ALA A 122 2.95 -4.37 -8.38
N ALA A 123 4.03 -5.11 -8.14
CA ALA A 123 4.71 -5.16 -6.85
C ALA A 123 5.19 -3.76 -6.42
N PHE A 124 5.75 -2.97 -7.34
CA PHE A 124 6.17 -1.61 -7.06
C PHE A 124 5.00 -0.68 -6.71
N ALA A 125 3.90 -0.73 -7.46
CA ALA A 125 2.70 0.05 -7.15
C ALA A 125 2.13 -0.32 -5.77
N TRP A 126 2.14 -1.62 -5.44
CA TRP A 126 1.77 -2.10 -4.11
C TRP A 126 2.73 -1.58 -3.04
N LEU A 127 4.04 -1.59 -3.27
CA LEU A 127 5.01 -1.05 -2.33
C LEU A 127 4.74 0.44 -2.03
N ILE A 128 4.58 1.25 -3.07
CA ILE A 128 4.31 2.69 -2.92
C ILE A 128 3.01 2.88 -2.13
N PHE A 129 1.93 2.23 -2.52
CA PHE A 129 0.66 2.39 -1.80
C PHE A 129 0.75 1.97 -0.33
N GLY A 130 1.47 0.89 -0.01
CA GLY A 130 1.73 0.48 1.38
C GLY A 130 2.48 1.53 2.19
N VAL A 131 3.52 2.14 1.60
CA VAL A 131 4.27 3.26 2.21
C VAL A 131 3.35 4.45 2.48
N LEU A 132 2.53 4.83 1.50
CA LEU A 132 1.59 5.95 1.63
C LEU A 132 0.56 5.72 2.74
N LEU A 133 -0.04 4.52 2.79
CA LEU A 133 -0.97 4.13 3.85
C LEU A 133 -0.31 4.19 5.23
N THR A 134 0.92 3.70 5.34
CA THR A 134 1.69 3.72 6.60
C THR A 134 1.97 5.15 7.07
N ILE A 135 2.39 6.03 6.16
CA ILE A 135 2.60 7.46 6.45
C ILE A 135 1.29 8.13 6.87
N PHE A 136 0.19 7.85 6.15
CA PHE A 136 -1.12 8.38 6.50
C PHE A 136 -1.55 7.94 7.91
N ALA A 137 -1.38 6.65 8.22
CA ALA A 137 -1.73 6.08 9.51
C ALA A 137 -0.92 6.71 10.65
N ILE A 138 0.37 6.99 10.46
CA ILE A 138 1.19 7.72 11.45
C ILE A 138 0.58 9.09 11.77
N GLY A 139 -0.04 9.76 10.79
CA GLY A 139 -0.83 10.97 11.02
C GLY A 139 -1.98 10.73 12.00
N ASP A 140 -2.75 9.65 11.84
CA ASP A 140 -3.83 9.29 12.77
C ASP A 140 -3.32 8.97 14.18
N TYR A 141 -2.15 8.35 14.29
CA TYR A 141 -1.54 8.10 15.60
C TYR A 141 -1.15 9.40 16.32
N LYS A 142 -0.65 10.40 15.57
CA LYS A 142 -0.34 11.72 16.11
C LYS A 142 -1.59 12.43 16.61
N GLU A 143 -2.67 12.42 15.84
CA GLU A 143 -3.97 12.99 16.25
C GLU A 143 -4.50 12.29 17.51
N TYR A 144 -4.35 10.97 17.62
CA TYR A 144 -4.74 10.24 18.83
C TYR A 144 -3.95 10.66 20.09
N LYS A 145 -2.67 11.01 19.95
CA LYS A 145 -1.81 11.37 21.08
C LYS A 145 -1.91 12.83 21.50
N ASN A 146 -2.16 13.73 20.55
CA ASN A 146 -2.02 15.17 20.74
C ASN A 146 -3.34 15.95 20.60
N GLY A 147 -4.42 15.29 20.18
CA GLY A 147 -5.76 15.87 19.95
C GLY A 147 -6.77 15.56 21.03
#